data_AF-A0A3C0XKT7-F1
#
_entry.id   AF-A0A3C0XKT7-F1
#
_cell.length_a   1.000
_cell.length_b   1.000
_cell.length_c   1.000
_cell.angle_alpha   90.00
_cell.angle_beta   90.00
_cell.angle_gamma   90.00
#
_symmetry.space_group_name_H-M   'P 1'
#
loop_
_entity.id
_entity.type
_entity.pdbx_description
1 polymer ?
#
loop_
_entity_poly.entity_id
_entity_poly.type
_entity_poly.pdbx_seq_one_letter_code
_entity_poly.pdbx_strand_id
1 'polypeptide(L)'
;MWSWSWRILGRAIAKLVLAAWSEVTLRSGILGALAGRVDAQLQPWPDGPVERDPHPFQLAIESLSALLLAVGYAAAGIAGYVLLVPLFIAAQVPIKAWQDFIVNKVLKTFLIDSVGDVKTYLDDSIQALNMRDRVERTVDWLATHGGCTDIVVIAHSQGAVVAFDALSSGGIEHIGNVRKFITVGGALNKAWDLDKACLRIRGTLPEHIFWLDIWSPYDPVPGEQLDRAGGPGSRPLVEPNATTQQLFHWDEQDVRSGVTTSAPPSGPLPRRLYNRMNVLVEHDGYWQNGEQFLSRVAQEIDQVGGYYKDSRFAFAAADQHDRISRRRLRLTTLVGWRLAAMALFAAAMLVRARDGTLLADGRLALGAIRPLGLGTIFDSVGASVHDIVTTPVLNPLSILWMASLGRLPWEAWLYGVIGVAFFGLLFTLAYRGLTWRLFDPWDRAESKAAIARTLPPHNPRVLLRSIVVVGSLMAAFLLLISVP
;
A
#
# COMPACT_ATOMS: atom_id res chain seq x y z
N MET A 1 23.29 -22.40 30.60
CA MET A 1 23.53 -20.96 30.37
C MET A 1 22.92 -20.41 29.08
N TRP A 2 22.77 -21.19 28.00
CA TRP A 2 22.15 -20.72 26.75
C TRP A 2 20.61 -20.50 26.81
N SER A 3 19.88 -21.10 27.75
CA SER A 3 18.41 -20.94 27.85
C SER A 3 17.96 -19.61 28.48
N TRP A 4 18.86 -18.90 29.16
CA TRP A 4 18.55 -17.66 29.88
C TRP A 4 18.67 -16.43 28.96
N SER A 5 19.63 -16.45 28.02
CA SER A 5 19.81 -15.41 26.99
C SER A 5 18.65 -15.36 26.00
N TRP A 6 18.05 -16.49 25.60
CA TRP A 6 16.87 -16.51 24.72
C TRP A 6 15.60 -15.96 25.38
N ARG A 7 15.45 -16.07 26.71
CA ARG A 7 14.31 -15.49 27.43
C ARG A 7 14.42 -13.97 27.52
N ILE A 8 15.62 -13.44 27.69
CA ILE A 8 15.87 -11.98 27.70
C ILE A 8 15.76 -11.43 26.28
N LEU A 9 16.33 -12.12 25.28
CA LEU A 9 16.24 -11.74 23.87
C LEU A 9 14.81 -11.83 23.34
N GLY A 10 14.05 -12.86 23.69
CA GLY A 10 12.63 -13.00 23.33
C GLY A 10 11.75 -11.94 23.97
N ARG A 11 12.02 -11.54 25.23
CA ARG A 11 11.32 -10.42 25.88
C ARG A 11 11.71 -9.07 25.30
N ALA A 12 12.97 -8.89 24.90
CA ALA A 12 13.46 -7.68 24.25
C ALA A 12 12.90 -7.53 22.83
N ILE A 13 12.90 -8.61 22.03
CA ILE A 13 12.32 -8.65 20.67
C ILE A 13 10.80 -8.48 20.73
N ALA A 14 10.11 -9.16 21.65
CA ALA A 14 8.67 -8.95 21.83
C ALA A 14 8.37 -7.51 22.21
N LYS A 15 9.12 -6.89 23.15
CA LYS A 15 8.96 -5.47 23.49
C LYS A 15 9.32 -4.54 22.33
N LEU A 16 10.32 -4.85 21.52
CA LEU A 16 10.71 -4.07 20.33
C LEU A 16 9.68 -4.16 19.22
N VAL A 17 9.15 -5.35 18.91
CA VAL A 17 8.09 -5.56 17.93
C VAL A 17 6.78 -4.93 18.42
N LEU A 18 6.46 -5.06 19.71
CA LEU A 18 5.29 -4.42 20.34
C LEU A 18 5.40 -2.90 20.34
N ALA A 19 6.55 -2.32 20.72
CA ALA A 19 6.75 -0.87 20.74
C ALA A 19 6.87 -0.25 19.34
N ALA A 20 7.47 -0.97 18.37
CA ALA A 20 7.55 -0.52 16.98
C ALA A 20 6.17 -0.49 16.30
N TRP A 21 5.26 -1.40 16.67
CA TRP A 21 3.89 -1.40 16.14
C TRP A 21 2.89 -0.54 16.92
N SER A 22 3.07 -0.30 18.22
CA SER A 22 1.96 0.21 19.06
C SER A 22 1.89 1.73 19.26
N GLU A 23 2.99 2.47 19.12
CA GLU A 23 2.96 3.92 19.44
C GLU A 23 3.30 4.79 18.23
N VAL A 24 4.40 4.53 17.53
CA VAL A 24 4.75 5.26 16.30
C VAL A 24 3.78 4.88 15.18
N THR A 25 3.65 3.59 14.85
CA THR A 25 2.74 3.14 13.77
C THR A 25 1.26 3.47 14.04
N LEU A 26 0.83 3.57 15.30
CA LEU A 26 -0.55 3.91 15.66
C LEU A 26 -0.79 5.42 15.73
N ARG A 27 0.11 6.21 16.35
CA ARG A 27 -0.02 7.68 16.42
C ARG A 27 0.37 8.37 15.11
N SER A 28 1.54 8.09 14.55
CA SER A 28 1.97 8.69 13.28
C SER A 28 1.40 7.94 12.07
N GLY A 29 1.27 6.61 12.14
CA GLY A 29 0.92 5.80 10.97
C GLY A 29 -0.56 5.54 10.70
N ILE A 30 -1.45 5.50 11.70
CA ILE A 30 -2.91 5.31 11.47
C ILE A 30 -3.64 6.62 11.60
N LEU A 31 -3.60 7.28 12.77
CA LEU A 31 -4.33 8.54 12.99
C LEU A 31 -3.65 9.73 12.30
N GLY A 32 -2.32 9.84 12.39
CA GLY A 32 -1.53 10.83 11.66
C GLY A 32 -1.67 10.65 10.15
N ALA A 33 -1.51 9.42 9.64
CA ALA A 33 -1.76 9.16 8.22
C ALA A 33 -3.24 9.31 7.83
N LEU A 34 -4.22 9.07 8.72
CA LEU A 34 -5.62 9.37 8.38
C LEU A 34 -5.85 10.87 8.29
N ALA A 35 -5.41 11.63 9.29
CA ALA A 35 -5.57 13.07 9.34
C ALA A 35 -4.82 13.72 8.18
N GLY A 36 -3.57 13.33 7.94
CA GLY A 36 -2.76 13.75 6.81
C GLY A 36 -3.34 13.30 5.47
N ARG A 37 -3.97 12.12 5.36
CA ARG A 37 -4.66 11.69 4.12
C ARG A 37 -5.97 12.41 3.90
N VAL A 38 -6.76 12.64 4.94
CA VAL A 38 -7.98 13.44 4.86
C VAL A 38 -7.60 14.86 4.48
N ASP A 39 -6.59 15.44 5.11
CA ASP A 39 -6.07 16.76 4.77
C ASP A 39 -5.53 16.79 3.34
N ALA A 40 -4.68 15.84 2.94
CA ALA A 40 -4.19 15.73 1.56
C ALA A 40 -5.31 15.43 0.53
N GLN A 41 -6.44 14.84 0.94
CA GLN A 41 -7.61 14.65 0.07
C GLN A 41 -8.46 15.93 -0.03
N LEU A 42 -8.48 16.75 1.01
CA LEU A 42 -9.21 18.03 1.07
C LEU A 42 -8.38 19.18 0.49
N GLN A 43 -7.05 19.07 0.50
CA GLN A 43 -6.14 20.04 -0.09
C GLN A 43 -6.34 20.04 -1.62
N PRO A 44 -6.71 21.18 -2.22
CA PRO A 44 -6.85 21.28 -3.67
C PRO A 44 -5.52 20.93 -4.35
N TRP A 45 -5.61 20.22 -5.47
CA TRP A 45 -4.44 19.72 -6.20
C TRP A 45 -3.51 20.88 -6.60
N PRO A 46 -2.25 20.95 -6.11
CA PRO A 46 -1.37 22.11 -6.35
C PRO A 46 -1.01 22.34 -7.83
N ASP A 47 -0.96 21.27 -8.63
CA ASP A 47 -0.48 21.26 -10.02
C ASP A 47 -1.56 21.15 -11.11
N GLY A 48 -2.85 21.11 -10.75
CA GLY A 48 -3.95 20.89 -11.69
C GLY A 48 -4.62 22.21 -12.07
N PRO A 49 -5.03 22.43 -13.34
CA PRO A 49 -5.96 23.52 -13.64
C PRO A 49 -7.19 23.30 -12.77
N VAL A 50 -7.52 24.27 -11.89
CA VAL A 50 -8.60 24.26 -10.88
C VAL A 50 -9.51 23.07 -11.12
N GLU A 51 -9.13 21.94 -10.52
CA GLU A 51 -9.88 20.70 -10.72
C GLU A 51 -11.25 21.04 -10.18
N ARG A 52 -12.28 21.04 -11.04
CA ARG A 52 -13.66 21.23 -10.60
C ARG A 52 -13.84 20.34 -9.38
N ASP A 53 -14.40 20.91 -8.31
CA ASP A 53 -14.59 20.21 -7.05
C ASP A 53 -14.98 18.76 -7.31
N PRO A 54 -14.29 17.79 -6.67
CA PRO A 54 -14.55 16.38 -6.92
C PRO A 54 -16.04 16.12 -6.82
N HIS A 55 -16.58 15.39 -7.81
CA HIS A 55 -18.01 15.12 -7.85
C HIS A 55 -18.45 14.53 -6.50
N PRO A 56 -19.59 14.93 -5.90
CA PRO A 56 -19.96 14.54 -4.54
C PRO A 56 -19.90 13.02 -4.28
N PHE A 57 -20.24 12.22 -5.30
CA PHE A 57 -20.07 10.77 -5.28
C PHE A 57 -18.61 10.31 -5.06
N GLN A 58 -17.63 10.92 -5.75
CA GLN A 58 -16.21 10.60 -5.58
C GLN A 58 -15.74 10.92 -4.17
N LEU A 59 -16.11 12.10 -3.66
CA LEU A 59 -15.79 12.51 -2.29
C LEU A 59 -16.37 11.51 -1.28
N ALA A 60 -17.64 11.12 -1.44
CA ALA A 60 -18.29 10.14 -0.56
C ALA A 60 -17.57 8.78 -0.58
N ILE A 61 -17.19 8.27 -1.76
CA ILE A 61 -16.47 7.00 -1.87
C ILE A 61 -15.06 7.10 -1.30
N GLU A 62 -14.34 8.19 -1.54
CA GLU A 62 -12.99 8.42 -1.00
C GLU A 62 -13.04 8.52 0.53
N SER A 63 -13.98 9.28 1.10
CA SER A 63 -14.16 9.38 2.55
C SER A 63 -14.55 8.04 3.19
N LEU A 64 -15.48 7.30 2.58
CA LEU A 64 -15.86 5.97 3.06
C LEU A 64 -14.69 4.99 2.98
N SER A 65 -13.92 5.04 1.90
CA SER A 65 -12.73 4.19 1.71
C SER A 65 -11.65 4.51 2.74
N ALA A 66 -11.41 5.80 3.01
CA ALA A 66 -10.47 6.24 4.03
C ALA A 66 -10.91 5.77 5.43
N LEU A 67 -12.20 5.90 5.76
CA LEU A 67 -12.76 5.41 7.02
C LEU A 67 -12.63 3.89 7.15
N LEU A 68 -13.05 3.14 6.14
CA LEU A 68 -12.97 1.68 6.13
C LEU A 68 -11.53 1.19 6.20
N LEU A 69 -10.61 1.92 5.57
CA LEU A 69 -9.19 1.63 5.66
C LEU A 69 -8.67 1.88 7.09
N ALA A 70 -9.08 2.97 7.74
CA ALA A 70 -8.75 3.25 9.14
C ALA A 70 -9.19 2.10 10.06
N VAL A 71 -10.46 1.71 9.92
CA VAL A 71 -11.06 0.62 10.69
C VAL A 71 -10.38 -0.69 10.35
N GLY A 72 -10.09 -0.94 9.07
CA GLY A 72 -9.39 -2.13 8.59
C GLY A 72 -7.99 -2.26 9.15
N TYR A 73 -7.22 -1.17 9.24
CA TYR A 73 -5.91 -1.16 9.89
C TYR A 73 -6.00 -1.45 11.38
N ALA A 74 -6.94 -0.81 12.08
CA ALA A 74 -7.16 -1.08 13.51
C ALA A 74 -7.54 -2.55 13.73
N ALA A 75 -8.46 -3.08 12.93
CA ALA A 75 -8.89 -4.48 12.98
C ALA A 75 -7.74 -5.45 12.64
N ALA A 76 -6.95 -5.14 11.61
CA ALA A 76 -5.78 -5.94 11.23
C ALA A 76 -4.69 -5.92 12.32
N GLY A 77 -4.48 -4.78 12.99
CA GLY A 77 -3.59 -4.70 14.14
C GLY A 77 -4.06 -5.56 15.32
N ILE A 78 -5.36 -5.52 15.64
CA ILE A 78 -5.96 -6.37 16.67
C ILE A 78 -5.85 -7.85 16.27
N ALA A 79 -6.25 -8.21 15.06
CA ALA A 79 -6.19 -9.58 14.55
C ALA A 79 -4.75 -10.10 14.50
N GLY A 80 -3.81 -9.26 14.05
CA GLY A 80 -2.38 -9.54 14.05
C GLY A 80 -1.88 -9.81 15.46
N TYR A 81 -2.30 -9.03 16.46
CA TYR A 81 -1.97 -9.28 17.87
C TYR A 81 -2.55 -10.61 18.37
N VAL A 82 -3.83 -10.86 18.09
CA VAL A 82 -4.53 -12.12 18.46
C VAL A 82 -3.88 -13.32 17.79
N LEU A 83 -3.30 -13.18 16.60
CA LEU A 83 -2.60 -14.26 15.90
C LEU A 83 -1.15 -14.43 16.40
N LEU A 84 -0.43 -13.33 16.58
CA LEU A 84 0.99 -13.34 16.94
C LEU A 84 1.22 -13.82 18.37
N VAL A 85 0.34 -13.50 19.32
CA VAL A 85 0.49 -13.94 20.72
C VAL A 85 0.45 -15.48 20.84
N PRO A 86 -0.55 -16.20 20.30
CA PRO A 86 -0.55 -17.66 20.25
C PRO A 86 0.64 -18.23 19.48
N LEU A 87 1.01 -17.66 18.33
CA LEU A 87 2.21 -18.09 17.60
C LEU A 87 3.47 -17.95 18.46
N PHE A 88 3.57 -16.88 19.24
CA PHE A 88 4.69 -16.66 20.14
C PHE A 88 4.70 -17.67 21.30
N ILE A 89 3.54 -17.95 21.90
CA ILE A 89 3.39 -19.00 22.92
C ILE A 89 3.76 -20.37 22.34
N ALA A 90 3.27 -20.68 21.14
CA ALA A 90 3.58 -21.92 20.43
C ALA A 90 5.08 -22.04 20.11
N ALA A 91 5.77 -20.93 19.83
CA ALA A 91 7.22 -20.89 19.66
C ALA A 91 7.99 -21.16 20.97
N GLN A 92 7.38 -21.05 22.15
CA GLN A 92 8.02 -21.40 23.43
C GLN A 92 8.03 -22.91 23.71
N VAL A 93 7.30 -23.71 22.94
CA VAL A 93 7.28 -25.17 23.10
C VAL A 93 8.65 -25.73 22.69
N PRO A 94 9.37 -26.46 23.55
CA PRO A 94 10.76 -26.88 23.31
C PRO A 94 10.87 -28.08 22.34
N ILE A 95 10.12 -28.04 21.24
CA ILE A 95 10.19 -29.02 20.15
C ILE A 95 10.89 -28.34 18.98
N LYS A 96 12.16 -28.68 18.75
CA LYS A 96 13.02 -27.99 17.80
C LYS A 96 12.40 -27.86 16.40
N ALA A 97 11.83 -28.94 15.85
CA ALA A 97 11.21 -28.93 14.52
C ALA A 97 10.02 -27.96 14.44
N TRP A 98 9.24 -27.83 15.52
CA TRP A 98 8.11 -26.91 15.60
C TRP A 98 8.56 -25.46 15.73
N GLN A 99 9.56 -25.20 16.58
CA GLN A 99 10.16 -23.87 16.72
C GLN A 99 10.78 -23.41 15.41
N ASP A 100 11.54 -24.28 14.74
CA ASP A 100 12.15 -23.98 13.45
C ASP A 100 11.08 -23.66 12.39
N PHE A 101 9.95 -24.38 12.40
CA PHE A 101 8.83 -24.07 11.53
C PHE A 101 8.22 -22.69 11.83
N ILE A 102 7.79 -22.43 13.08
CA ILE A 102 7.16 -21.14 13.42
C ILE A 102 8.12 -19.98 13.23
N VAL A 103 9.35 -20.08 13.74
CA VAL A 103 10.32 -18.99 13.67
C VAL A 103 10.78 -18.78 12.24
N ASN A 104 11.25 -19.82 11.53
CA ASN A 104 11.91 -19.62 10.24
C ASN A 104 10.94 -19.58 9.05
N LYS A 105 9.75 -20.19 9.13
CA LYS A 105 8.79 -20.23 8.01
C LYS A 105 7.63 -19.26 8.16
N VAL A 106 7.20 -18.96 9.39
CA VAL A 106 6.05 -18.07 9.63
C VAL A 106 6.53 -16.68 10.02
N LEU A 107 7.22 -16.55 11.16
CA LEU A 107 7.61 -15.26 11.71
C LEU A 107 8.71 -14.58 10.90
N LYS A 108 9.74 -15.31 10.49
CA LYS A 108 10.88 -14.75 9.75
C LYS A 108 10.46 -14.20 8.39
N THR A 109 9.71 -14.95 7.60
CA THR A 109 9.18 -14.49 6.30
C THR A 109 8.33 -13.25 6.46
N PHE A 110 7.44 -13.22 7.46
CA PHE A 110 6.61 -12.03 7.70
C PHE A 110 7.42 -10.80 8.15
N LEU A 111 8.36 -10.97 9.08
CA LEU A 111 9.12 -9.86 9.66
C LEU A 111 10.23 -9.34 8.74
N ILE A 112 10.93 -10.22 8.03
CA ILE A 112 12.05 -9.84 7.15
C ILE A 112 11.51 -9.21 5.88
N ASP A 113 10.61 -9.89 5.16
CA ASP A 113 10.18 -9.46 3.82
C ASP A 113 9.34 -8.17 3.86
N SER A 114 8.78 -7.79 5.03
CA SER A 114 7.91 -6.62 5.14
C SER A 114 8.55 -5.40 5.84
N VAL A 115 9.52 -5.60 6.74
CA VAL A 115 10.07 -4.52 7.59
C VAL A 115 11.59 -4.62 7.76
N GLY A 116 12.16 -5.82 7.67
CA GLY A 116 13.56 -6.07 7.98
C GLY A 116 14.56 -5.43 7.02
N ASP A 117 14.22 -5.36 5.73
CA ASP A 117 15.19 -4.95 4.70
C ASP A 117 15.54 -3.46 4.77
N VAL A 118 14.56 -2.59 5.04
CA VAL A 118 14.82 -1.15 5.23
C VAL A 118 15.65 -0.94 6.48
N LYS A 119 15.30 -1.59 7.60
CA LYS A 119 16.05 -1.45 8.85
C LYS A 119 17.48 -1.97 8.71
N THR A 120 17.67 -3.10 8.04
CA THR A 120 19.01 -3.65 7.75
C THR A 120 19.82 -2.66 6.92
N TYR A 121 19.21 -2.06 5.89
CA TYR A 121 19.89 -1.02 5.11
C TYR A 121 20.27 0.22 5.94
N LEU A 122 19.46 0.61 6.92
CA LEU A 122 19.74 1.76 7.78
C LEU A 122 20.83 1.46 8.81
N ASP A 123 20.70 0.32 9.51
CA ASP A 123 21.55 -0.05 10.64
C ASP A 123 22.89 -0.69 10.24
N ASP A 124 22.93 -1.46 9.14
CA ASP A 124 24.13 -2.18 8.70
C ASP A 124 24.85 -1.42 7.59
N SER A 125 25.88 -0.67 7.99
CA SER A 125 26.72 0.12 7.07
C SER A 125 27.41 -0.71 5.98
N ILE A 126 27.72 -1.99 6.22
CA ILE A 126 28.37 -2.86 5.24
C ILE A 126 27.35 -3.26 4.17
N GLN A 127 26.15 -3.67 4.58
CA GLN A 127 25.07 -3.98 3.64
C GLN A 127 24.65 -2.74 2.85
N ALA A 128 24.55 -1.59 3.52
CA ALA A 128 24.27 -0.32 2.88
C ALA A 128 25.30 0.01 1.81
N LEU A 129 26.60 -0.09 2.14
CA LEU A 129 27.70 0.15 1.21
C LEU A 129 27.62 -0.80 0.01
N ASN A 130 27.38 -2.10 0.22
CA ASN A 130 27.27 -3.07 -0.87
C ASN A 130 26.10 -2.77 -1.82
N MET A 131 24.94 -2.37 -1.30
CA MET A 131 23.79 -2.00 -2.12
C MET A 131 24.04 -0.70 -2.88
N ARG A 132 24.64 0.29 -2.22
CA ARG A 132 24.99 1.59 -2.79
C ARG A 132 26.03 1.47 -3.90
N ASP A 133 27.14 0.79 -3.63
CA ASP A 133 28.24 0.53 -4.57
C ASP A 133 27.75 -0.15 -5.85
N ARG A 134 26.71 -1.00 -5.76
CA ARG A 134 26.11 -1.61 -6.95
C ARG A 134 25.42 -0.59 -7.86
N VAL A 135 24.75 0.42 -7.29
CA VAL A 135 24.16 1.52 -8.07
C VAL A 135 25.29 2.38 -8.67
N GLU A 136 26.28 2.74 -7.86
CA GLU A 136 27.42 3.57 -8.27
C GLU A 136 28.16 2.94 -9.46
N ARG A 137 28.60 1.69 -9.33
CA ARG A 137 29.27 0.95 -10.42
C ARG A 137 28.42 0.77 -11.66
N THR A 138 27.10 0.65 -11.52
CA THR A 138 26.21 0.51 -12.69
C THR A 138 26.14 1.81 -13.49
N VAL A 139 26.06 2.96 -12.81
CA VAL A 139 26.06 4.28 -13.46
C VAL A 139 27.40 4.52 -14.16
N ASP A 140 28.51 4.26 -13.48
CA ASP A 140 29.84 4.41 -14.09
C ASP A 140 30.05 3.46 -15.26
N TRP A 141 29.58 2.21 -15.16
CA TRP A 141 29.64 1.26 -16.27
C TRP A 141 28.84 1.72 -17.48
N LEU A 142 27.61 2.23 -17.29
CA LEU A 142 26.78 2.77 -18.38
C LEU A 142 27.46 3.96 -19.05
N ALA A 143 28.07 4.85 -18.28
CA ALA A 143 28.79 6.01 -18.82
C ALA A 143 30.04 5.59 -19.60
N THR A 144 30.88 4.74 -19.02
CA THR A 144 32.20 4.39 -19.56
C THR A 144 32.15 3.33 -20.66
N HIS A 145 31.42 2.24 -20.43
CA HIS A 145 31.37 1.09 -21.34
C HIS A 145 30.12 1.12 -22.23
N GLY A 146 29.00 1.62 -21.70
CA GLY A 146 27.78 1.83 -22.48
C GLY A 146 27.85 3.06 -23.39
N GLY A 147 28.77 3.99 -23.13
CA GLY A 147 28.86 5.27 -23.85
C GLY A 147 27.66 6.18 -23.61
N CYS A 148 26.91 5.98 -22.52
CA CYS A 148 25.72 6.76 -22.20
C CYS A 148 26.10 8.16 -21.68
N THR A 149 25.74 9.21 -22.42
CA THR A 149 25.91 10.61 -22.00
C THR A 149 24.80 11.11 -21.09
N ASP A 150 23.64 10.46 -21.16
CA ASP A 150 22.43 10.86 -20.46
C ASP A 150 21.79 9.62 -19.82
N ILE A 151 21.78 9.61 -18.49
CA ILE A 151 21.32 8.50 -17.66
C ILE A 151 20.13 8.98 -16.84
N VAL A 152 19.06 8.18 -16.86
CA VAL A 152 17.88 8.35 -16.01
C VAL A 152 17.86 7.21 -15.01
N VAL A 153 17.86 7.55 -13.72
CA VAL A 153 17.74 6.58 -12.63
C VAL A 153 16.30 6.53 -12.18
N ILE A 154 15.66 5.36 -12.28
CA ILE A 154 14.28 5.13 -11.82
C ILE A 154 14.34 4.16 -10.64
N ALA A 155 13.74 4.56 -9.53
CA ALA A 155 13.82 3.81 -8.29
C ALA A 155 12.44 3.68 -7.63
N HIS A 156 12.07 2.46 -7.26
CA HIS A 156 10.78 2.13 -6.64
C HIS A 156 10.98 1.68 -5.19
N SER A 157 10.06 2.05 -4.30
CA SER A 157 10.05 1.57 -2.90
C SER A 157 11.36 1.87 -2.15
N GLN A 158 11.93 0.87 -1.46
CA GLN A 158 13.24 0.93 -0.82
C GLN A 158 14.38 1.23 -1.80
N GLY A 159 14.24 0.85 -3.08
CA GLY A 159 15.20 1.21 -4.11
C GLY A 159 15.39 2.72 -4.24
N ALA A 160 14.37 3.52 -3.93
CA ALA A 160 14.48 4.98 -3.90
C ALA A 160 15.47 5.46 -2.82
N VAL A 161 15.49 4.81 -1.65
CA VAL A 161 16.41 5.14 -0.56
C VAL A 161 17.84 4.79 -0.94
N VAL A 162 18.04 3.61 -1.54
CA VAL A 162 19.37 3.14 -1.99
C VAL A 162 19.92 4.01 -3.11
N ALA A 163 19.09 4.31 -4.11
CA ALA A 163 19.49 5.15 -5.24
C ALA A 163 19.77 6.58 -4.81
N PHE A 164 18.96 7.15 -3.92
CA PHE A 164 19.21 8.49 -3.37
C PHE A 164 20.53 8.58 -2.61
N ASP A 165 20.82 7.62 -1.73
CA ASP A 165 22.10 7.54 -1.02
C ASP A 165 23.29 7.42 -2.00
N ALA A 166 23.19 6.56 -3.01
CA ALA A 166 24.23 6.42 -4.05
C ALA A 166 24.47 7.72 -4.84
N LEU A 167 23.40 8.40 -5.26
CA LEU A 167 23.50 9.62 -6.06
C LEU A 167 23.96 10.83 -5.24
N SER A 168 23.79 10.80 -3.90
CA SER A 168 24.20 11.87 -2.99
C SER A 168 25.52 11.61 -2.25
N SER A 169 26.09 10.40 -2.36
CA SER A 169 27.33 10.00 -1.66
C SER A 169 28.60 10.67 -2.21
N GLY A 170 28.57 11.11 -3.48
CA GLY A 170 29.75 11.53 -4.23
C GLY A 170 30.64 10.37 -4.71
N GLY A 171 30.19 9.12 -4.60
CA GLY A 171 30.95 7.92 -5.01
C GLY A 171 30.94 7.62 -6.52
N ILE A 172 30.09 8.29 -7.29
CA ILE A 172 29.92 8.08 -8.74
C ILE A 172 30.83 9.03 -9.51
N GLU A 173 31.81 8.49 -10.23
CA GLU A 173 32.75 9.29 -11.01
C GLU A 173 32.04 10.05 -12.14
N HIS A 174 31.09 9.40 -12.82
CA HIS A 174 30.37 9.93 -13.97
C HIS A 174 28.98 10.47 -13.60
N ILE A 175 28.83 11.01 -12.38
CA ILE A 175 27.55 11.57 -11.90
C ILE A 175 27.00 12.68 -12.80
N GLY A 176 27.88 13.39 -13.53
CA GLY A 176 27.52 14.40 -14.52
C GLY A 176 26.66 13.87 -15.68
N ASN A 177 26.64 12.56 -15.90
CA ASN A 177 25.82 11.91 -16.93
C ASN A 177 24.41 11.59 -16.42
N VAL A 178 24.18 11.59 -15.11
CA VAL A 178 22.83 11.42 -14.56
C VAL A 178 22.06 12.72 -14.70
N ARG A 179 20.98 12.71 -15.48
CA ARG A 179 20.15 13.90 -15.72
C ARG A 179 18.88 13.92 -14.89
N LYS A 180 18.30 12.74 -14.66
CA LYS A 180 17.03 12.60 -13.96
C LYS A 180 17.08 11.48 -12.93
N PHE A 181 16.50 11.75 -11.78
CA PHE A 181 16.19 10.79 -10.74
C PHE A 181 14.66 10.73 -10.57
N ILE A 182 14.06 9.57 -10.80
CA ILE A 182 12.62 9.38 -10.70
C ILE A 182 12.34 8.38 -9.58
N THR A 183 11.73 8.86 -8.49
CA THR A 183 11.28 8.00 -7.39
C THR A 183 9.82 7.64 -7.56
N VAL A 184 9.47 6.41 -7.20
CA VAL A 184 8.11 5.86 -7.36
C VAL A 184 7.70 5.14 -6.08
N GLY A 185 6.68 5.64 -5.39
CA GLY A 185 6.27 5.07 -4.11
C GLY A 185 7.44 4.96 -3.13
N GLY A 186 8.33 5.97 -3.14
CA GLY A 186 9.63 5.88 -2.48
C GLY A 186 9.52 5.79 -0.96
N ALA A 187 10.37 4.99 -0.32
CA ALA A 187 10.39 4.80 1.13
C ALA A 187 11.21 5.87 1.90
N LEU A 188 11.51 7.03 1.29
CA LEU A 188 12.41 8.03 1.85
C LEU A 188 11.87 8.68 3.13
N ASN A 189 10.61 9.14 3.13
CA ASN A 189 9.92 9.65 4.33
C ASN A 189 10.07 8.68 5.50
N LYS A 190 9.73 7.40 5.25
CA LYS A 190 9.80 6.33 6.25
C LYS A 190 11.22 6.07 6.71
N ALA A 191 12.21 6.09 5.82
CA ALA A 191 13.61 5.91 6.20
C ALA A 191 14.11 7.02 7.12
N TRP A 192 13.75 8.28 6.85
CA TRP A 192 14.10 9.43 7.70
C TRP A 192 13.40 9.42 9.06
N ASP A 193 12.17 8.89 9.11
CA ASP A 193 11.43 8.71 10.35
C ASP A 193 12.01 7.58 11.21
N LEU A 194 12.41 6.48 10.58
CA LEU A 194 12.99 5.31 11.26
C LEU A 194 14.35 5.61 11.87
N ASP A 195 15.19 6.39 11.17
CA ASP A 195 16.49 6.82 11.69
C ASP A 195 16.76 8.29 11.39
N LYS A 196 16.35 9.14 12.34
CA LYS A 196 16.56 10.59 12.27
C LYS A 196 18.03 10.98 12.31
N ALA A 197 18.88 10.13 12.88
CA ALA A 197 20.31 10.40 13.06
C ALA A 197 21.17 9.92 11.87
N CYS A 198 20.62 9.11 10.97
CA CYS A 198 21.33 8.63 9.79
C CYS A 198 21.60 9.76 8.79
N LEU A 199 22.74 10.43 8.94
CA LEU A 199 23.18 11.51 8.05
C LEU A 199 23.42 11.04 6.61
N ARG A 200 23.73 9.75 6.43
CA ARG A 200 24.01 9.14 5.12
C ARG A 200 22.85 9.33 4.13
N ILE A 201 21.62 9.08 4.57
CA ILE A 201 20.43 9.24 3.74
C ILE A 201 19.87 10.67 3.74
N ARG A 202 20.64 11.66 4.22
CA ARG A 202 20.27 13.09 4.28
C ARG A 202 21.21 13.96 3.42
N GLY A 203 21.83 13.35 2.42
CA GLY A 203 22.65 14.05 1.43
C GLY A 203 21.83 15.00 0.56
N THR A 204 22.53 15.73 -0.30
CA THR A 204 21.92 16.63 -1.29
C THR A 204 22.30 16.10 -2.66
N LEU A 205 21.33 15.97 -3.57
CA LEU A 205 21.61 15.62 -4.95
C LEU A 205 22.33 16.77 -5.67
N PRO A 206 23.25 16.48 -6.59
CA PRO A 206 23.84 17.49 -7.46
C PRO A 206 22.79 18.35 -8.19
N GLU A 207 23.08 19.65 -8.31
CA GLU A 207 22.17 20.68 -8.85
C GLU A 207 21.74 20.47 -10.32
N HIS A 208 22.46 19.63 -11.07
CA HIS A 208 22.15 19.28 -12.45
C HIS A 208 21.17 18.11 -12.58
N ILE A 209 20.84 17.42 -11.48
CA ILE A 209 19.92 16.28 -11.48
C ILE A 209 18.49 16.77 -11.24
N PHE A 210 17.62 16.53 -12.21
CA PHE A 210 16.18 16.72 -12.04
C PHE A 210 15.55 15.57 -11.26
N TRP A 211 14.88 15.88 -10.15
CA TRP A 211 14.24 14.87 -9.31
C TRP A 211 12.71 14.97 -9.43
N LEU A 212 12.10 13.93 -10.00
CA LEU A 212 10.64 13.72 -10.00
C LEU A 212 10.26 12.67 -8.95
N ASP A 213 9.40 13.03 -7.99
CA ASP A 213 8.88 12.10 -6.98
C ASP A 213 7.43 11.73 -7.24
N ILE A 214 7.19 10.51 -7.73
CA ILE A 214 5.85 10.02 -8.07
C ILE A 214 5.28 9.19 -6.91
N TRP A 215 4.09 9.57 -6.43
CA TRP A 215 3.43 8.87 -5.32
C TRP A 215 1.91 8.76 -5.52
N SER A 216 1.27 7.88 -4.74
CA SER A 216 -0.19 7.72 -4.71
C SER A 216 -0.68 7.83 -3.27
N PRO A 217 -1.83 8.48 -3.00
CA PRO A 217 -2.36 8.64 -1.63
C PRO A 217 -2.70 7.32 -0.92
N TYR A 218 -2.94 6.27 -1.70
CA TYR A 218 -3.24 4.94 -1.17
C TYR A 218 -1.99 4.07 -1.04
N ASP A 219 -0.81 4.56 -1.41
CA ASP A 219 0.43 3.82 -1.24
C ASP A 219 0.90 3.95 0.22
N PRO A 220 0.95 2.86 1.00
CA PRO A 220 1.36 2.92 2.40
C PRO A 220 2.85 3.23 2.61
N VAL A 221 3.68 3.14 1.56
CA VAL A 221 5.14 3.30 1.69
C VAL A 221 5.58 4.78 1.76
N PRO A 222 5.25 5.64 0.78
CA PRO A 222 5.51 7.08 0.90
C PRO A 222 4.58 7.73 1.93
N GLY A 223 3.33 7.23 2.04
CA GLY A 223 2.29 7.71 2.95
C GLY A 223 1.68 9.06 2.55
N GLU A 224 2.55 9.98 2.14
CA GLU A 224 2.28 11.35 1.74
C GLU A 224 3.34 11.84 0.74
N GLN A 225 3.26 13.10 0.35
CA GLN A 225 4.29 13.75 -0.46
C GLN A 225 5.64 13.75 0.28
N LEU A 226 6.74 13.56 -0.44
CA LEU A 226 8.06 13.73 0.13
C LEU A 226 8.24 15.16 0.67
N ASP A 227 8.64 15.28 1.95
CA ASP A 227 8.84 16.58 2.58
C ASP A 227 10.03 17.31 1.91
N ARG A 228 9.72 18.40 1.21
CA ARG A 228 10.69 19.22 0.46
C ARG A 228 11.66 19.94 1.37
N ALA A 229 11.14 20.42 2.50
CA ALA A 229 11.87 21.15 3.50
C ALA A 229 11.98 20.22 4.69
N GLY A 230 12.85 19.20 4.59
CA GLY A 230 13.16 18.37 5.76
C GLY A 230 13.26 19.30 6.98
N GLY A 231 12.57 18.95 8.07
CA GLY A 231 12.20 19.93 9.10
C GLY A 231 13.29 20.92 9.56
N PRO A 232 12.92 21.99 10.29
CA PRO A 232 13.76 23.15 10.60
C PRO A 232 15.26 22.84 10.75
N GLY A 233 16.07 23.32 9.81
CA GLY A 233 17.52 23.10 9.78
C GLY A 233 18.02 21.94 8.92
N SER A 234 17.16 21.25 8.17
CA SER A 234 17.64 20.28 7.18
C SER A 234 18.29 20.96 5.98
N ARG A 235 19.19 20.22 5.34
CA ARG A 235 19.75 20.61 4.04
C ARG A 235 18.71 20.36 2.96
N PRO A 236 18.65 21.23 1.94
CA PRO A 236 17.82 20.96 0.78
C PRO A 236 18.22 19.64 0.13
N LEU A 237 17.19 18.89 -0.27
CA LEU A 237 17.33 17.59 -0.90
C LEU A 237 17.91 17.68 -2.31
N VAL A 238 17.61 18.78 -3.01
CA VAL A 238 18.26 19.23 -4.24
C VAL A 238 18.16 20.76 -4.30
N GLU A 239 19.23 21.41 -4.74
CA GLU A 239 19.26 22.84 -5.05
C GLU A 239 19.43 22.96 -6.57
N PRO A 240 18.34 22.99 -7.36
CA PRO A 240 18.49 23.04 -8.81
C PRO A 240 19.11 24.37 -9.23
N ASN A 241 20.12 24.34 -10.10
CA ASN A 241 20.68 25.57 -10.66
C ASN A 241 19.70 26.23 -11.65
N ALA A 242 19.96 27.50 -12.01
CA ALA A 242 19.08 28.26 -12.91
C ALA A 242 18.84 27.56 -14.26
N THR A 243 19.82 26.81 -14.77
CA THR A 243 19.69 26.08 -16.03
C THR A 243 18.73 24.91 -15.87
N THR A 244 18.89 24.09 -14.83
CA THR A 244 17.99 22.98 -14.49
C THR A 244 16.56 23.49 -14.24
N GLN A 245 16.41 24.59 -13.48
CA GLN A 245 15.11 25.22 -13.22
C GLN A 245 14.39 25.60 -14.51
N GLN A 246 15.11 26.26 -15.43
CA GLN A 246 14.55 26.68 -16.72
C GLN A 246 14.25 25.49 -17.62
N LEU A 247 15.19 24.54 -17.78
CA LEU A 247 15.06 23.40 -18.69
C LEU A 247 13.90 22.47 -18.33
N PHE A 248 13.68 22.24 -17.04
CA PHE A 248 12.65 21.32 -16.57
C PHE A 248 11.37 22.02 -16.11
N HIS A 249 11.32 23.35 -16.21
CA HIS A 249 10.22 24.18 -15.69
C HIS A 249 9.90 23.84 -14.23
N TRP A 250 10.93 23.82 -13.39
CA TRP A 250 10.81 23.41 -11.98
C TRP A 250 9.79 24.27 -11.21
N ASP A 251 9.66 25.54 -11.59
CA ASP A 251 8.73 26.51 -10.99
C ASP A 251 7.26 26.32 -11.40
N GLU A 252 6.95 25.39 -12.31
CA GLU A 252 5.56 25.17 -12.76
C GLU A 252 4.62 24.79 -11.61
N GLN A 253 5.15 24.31 -10.48
CA GLN A 253 4.37 24.03 -9.26
C GLN A 253 4.21 25.25 -8.35
N ASP A 254 5.25 26.06 -8.17
CA ASP A 254 5.22 27.22 -7.26
C ASP A 254 4.38 28.36 -7.86
N VAL A 255 4.41 28.51 -9.20
CA VAL A 255 3.53 29.43 -9.94
C VAL A 255 2.06 29.01 -9.87
N ARG A 256 1.75 27.70 -9.75
CA ARG A 256 0.36 27.19 -9.76
C ARG A 256 -0.28 27.09 -8.38
N SER A 257 0.50 26.78 -7.35
CA SER A 257 0.03 26.71 -5.97
C SER A 257 -0.24 28.08 -5.34
N GLY A 258 0.09 29.18 -6.04
CA GLY A 258 -0.04 30.54 -5.52
C GLY A 258 0.94 30.85 -4.38
N VAL A 259 1.88 29.94 -4.10
CA VAL A 259 2.95 30.12 -3.14
C VAL A 259 4.03 30.97 -3.83
N THR A 260 3.90 32.29 -3.72
CA THR A 260 4.96 33.22 -4.13
C THR A 260 6.08 33.21 -3.08
N THR A 261 6.74 32.07 -2.88
CA THR A 261 8.02 32.08 -2.17
C THR A 261 9.08 32.57 -3.14
N SER A 262 9.78 33.63 -2.74
CA SER A 262 10.92 34.16 -3.50
C SER A 262 12.13 33.20 -3.55
N ALA A 263 12.05 32.06 -2.86
CA ALA A 263 13.08 31.04 -2.85
C ALA A 263 12.71 29.92 -3.84
N PRO A 264 13.65 29.47 -4.68
CA PRO A 264 13.41 28.38 -5.61
C PRO A 264 13.04 27.10 -4.84
N PRO A 265 12.20 26.24 -5.43
CA PRO A 265 11.80 24.99 -4.80
C PRO A 265 13.03 24.13 -4.52
N SER A 266 13.32 23.95 -3.23
CA SER A 266 14.33 23.00 -2.78
C SER A 266 13.68 21.64 -2.60
N GLY A 267 14.19 20.62 -3.28
CA GLY A 267 13.65 19.27 -3.21
C GLY A 267 12.94 18.78 -4.48
N PRO A 268 12.48 17.52 -4.47
CA PRO A 268 11.88 16.87 -5.63
C PRO A 268 10.65 17.63 -6.14
N LEU A 269 10.38 17.48 -7.43
CA LEU A 269 9.10 17.79 -8.06
C LEU A 269 8.09 16.68 -7.70
N PRO A 270 7.21 16.84 -6.70
CA PRO A 270 6.20 15.86 -6.36
C PRO A 270 5.22 15.68 -7.51
N ARG A 271 4.78 14.44 -7.71
CA ARG A 271 3.74 14.10 -8.67
C ARG A 271 2.82 13.06 -8.07
N ARG A 272 1.70 13.54 -7.55
CA ARG A 272 0.58 12.69 -7.15
C ARG A 272 -0.06 12.05 -8.38
N LEU A 273 -0.50 10.81 -8.27
CA LEU A 273 -1.36 10.14 -9.24
C LEU A 273 -2.46 9.31 -8.56
N TYR A 274 -3.43 8.85 -9.34
CA TYR A 274 -4.44 7.89 -8.90
C TYR A 274 -4.03 6.51 -9.40
N ASN A 275 -3.57 5.60 -8.54
CA ASN A 275 -3.14 4.29 -9.02
C ASN A 275 -4.29 3.27 -9.01
N ARG A 276 -4.50 2.51 -7.93
CA ARG A 276 -5.58 1.50 -7.84
C ARG A 276 -6.61 1.83 -6.75
N MET A 277 -6.36 2.85 -5.95
CA MET A 277 -7.14 3.19 -4.75
C MET A 277 -7.31 1.97 -3.83
N ASN A 278 -6.27 1.15 -3.71
CA ASN A 278 -6.27 -0.04 -2.87
C ASN A 278 -4.90 -0.26 -2.25
N VAL A 279 -4.79 0.04 -0.96
CA VAL A 279 -3.56 -0.07 -0.17
C VAL A 279 -2.79 -1.37 -0.36
N LEU A 280 -3.48 -2.50 -0.49
CA LEU A 280 -2.83 -3.81 -0.59
C LEU A 280 -2.08 -4.02 -1.91
N VAL A 281 -2.49 -3.31 -2.96
CA VAL A 281 -1.93 -3.48 -4.32
C VAL A 281 -1.50 -2.16 -4.94
N GLU A 282 -1.57 -1.06 -4.19
CA GLU A 282 -1.22 0.27 -4.67
C GLU A 282 0.28 0.36 -4.93
N HIS A 283 1.07 -0.15 -3.99
CA HIS A 283 2.51 0.02 -3.96
C HIS A 283 3.21 -0.62 -5.17
N ASP A 284 2.82 -1.84 -5.56
CA ASP A 284 3.38 -2.51 -6.74
C ASP A 284 2.59 -2.22 -8.02
N GLY A 285 1.51 -1.46 -7.91
CA GLY A 285 0.53 -1.26 -8.96
C GLY A 285 0.96 -0.25 -10.04
N TYR A 286 2.02 0.53 -9.80
CA TYR A 286 2.36 1.70 -10.64
C TYR A 286 2.57 1.31 -12.10
N TRP A 287 3.28 0.20 -12.33
CA TRP A 287 3.62 -0.28 -13.66
C TRP A 287 2.42 -0.71 -14.51
N GLN A 288 1.22 -0.84 -13.93
CA GLN A 288 -0.01 -1.08 -14.70
C GLN A 288 -0.82 0.20 -14.93
N ASN A 289 -0.36 1.35 -14.42
CA ASN A 289 -0.96 2.65 -14.68
C ASN A 289 -0.37 3.29 -15.95
N GLY A 290 -0.87 2.82 -17.10
CA GLY A 290 -0.50 3.36 -18.41
C GLY A 290 -0.84 4.85 -18.63
N GLU A 291 -1.84 5.34 -17.91
CA GLU A 291 -2.47 6.64 -18.18
C GLU A 291 -1.72 7.81 -17.53
N GLN A 292 -1.27 7.63 -16.29
CA GLN A 292 -0.59 8.67 -15.53
C GLN A 292 0.88 8.34 -15.24
N PHE A 293 1.18 7.08 -14.89
CA PHE A 293 2.52 6.69 -14.46
C PHE A 293 3.43 6.40 -15.65
N LEU A 294 3.13 5.35 -16.43
CA LEU A 294 3.99 4.94 -17.54
C LEU A 294 4.10 6.05 -18.60
N SER A 295 3.00 6.76 -18.88
CA SER A 295 3.00 7.90 -19.80
C SER A 295 3.96 9.00 -19.32
N ARG A 296 3.92 9.36 -18.04
CA ARG A 296 4.83 10.36 -17.47
C ARG A 296 6.28 9.87 -17.49
N VAL A 297 6.56 8.66 -17.03
CA VAL A 297 7.92 8.10 -17.03
C VAL A 297 8.48 8.05 -18.46
N ALA A 298 7.68 7.63 -19.44
CA ALA A 298 8.08 7.63 -20.84
C ALA A 298 8.40 9.03 -21.36
N GLN A 299 7.61 10.05 -20.98
CA GLN A 299 7.88 11.45 -21.33
C GLN A 299 9.21 11.94 -20.75
N GLU A 300 9.51 11.57 -19.51
CA GLU A 300 10.77 11.96 -18.85
C GLU A 300 11.99 11.30 -19.48
N ILE A 301 11.88 10.02 -19.85
CA ILE A 301 12.94 9.26 -20.54
C ILE A 301 13.13 9.78 -21.97
N ASP A 302 12.06 10.16 -22.66
CA ASP A 302 12.14 10.68 -24.03
C ASP A 302 12.78 12.07 -24.08
N GLN A 303 12.59 12.88 -23.03
CA GLN A 303 13.12 14.24 -22.90
C GLN A 303 14.19 14.35 -21.81
N VAL A 304 15.22 13.50 -21.84
CA VAL A 304 16.21 13.39 -20.73
C VAL A 304 16.85 14.72 -20.33
N GLY A 305 17.16 15.60 -21.30
CA GLY A 305 17.76 16.91 -21.07
C GLY A 305 16.78 18.09 -21.12
N GLY A 306 15.48 17.84 -21.20
CA GLY A 306 14.49 18.89 -21.45
C GLY A 306 13.14 18.65 -20.80
N TYR A 307 12.18 19.48 -21.19
CA TYR A 307 10.87 19.52 -20.60
C TYR A 307 9.99 18.35 -21.09
N TYR A 308 9.38 17.63 -20.15
CA TYR A 308 8.60 16.42 -20.45
C TYR A 308 7.45 16.63 -21.46
N LYS A 309 6.90 17.86 -21.56
CA LYS A 309 5.79 18.14 -22.49
C LYS A 309 6.22 18.20 -23.94
N ASP A 310 7.51 18.33 -24.21
CA ASP A 310 8.07 18.28 -25.57
C ASP A 310 8.23 16.82 -26.05
N SER A 311 7.95 15.85 -25.19
CA SER A 311 8.02 14.43 -25.54
C SER A 311 6.99 14.05 -26.61
N ARG A 312 7.37 13.11 -27.48
CA ARG A 312 6.41 12.46 -28.40
C ARG A 312 5.34 11.63 -27.68
N PHE A 313 5.55 11.32 -26.39
CA PHE A 313 4.57 10.66 -25.52
C PHE A 313 3.72 11.66 -24.72
N ALA A 314 3.93 12.97 -24.89
CA ALA A 314 3.10 13.99 -24.27
C ALA A 314 1.70 13.99 -24.89
N PHE A 315 0.68 14.00 -24.03
CA PHE A 315 -0.69 14.27 -24.45
C PHE A 315 -0.90 15.77 -24.59
N ALA A 316 -1.86 16.19 -25.42
CA ALA A 316 -2.32 17.57 -25.42
C ALA A 316 -2.76 17.97 -23.99
N ALA A 317 -2.52 19.21 -23.58
CA ALA A 317 -2.80 19.66 -22.21
C ALA A 317 -4.27 19.45 -21.80
N ALA A 318 -5.21 19.75 -22.72
CA ALA A 318 -6.63 19.49 -22.52
C ALA A 318 -6.94 17.99 -22.31
N ASP A 319 -6.32 17.13 -23.12
CA ASP A 319 -6.47 15.68 -23.03
C ASP A 319 -5.93 15.11 -21.72
N GLN A 320 -4.84 15.66 -21.19
CA GLN A 320 -4.23 15.16 -19.95
C GLN A 320 -5.17 15.34 -18.76
N HIS A 321 -5.83 16.50 -18.65
CA HIS A 321 -6.81 16.75 -17.58
C HIS A 321 -7.99 15.77 -17.67
N ASP A 322 -8.56 15.62 -18.86
CA ASP A 322 -9.68 14.71 -19.09
C ASP A 322 -9.31 13.25 -18.79
N ARG A 323 -8.08 12.82 -19.11
CA ARG A 323 -7.58 11.47 -18.78
C ARG A 323 -7.50 11.25 -17.28
N ILE A 324 -6.96 12.21 -16.54
CA ILE A 324 -6.87 12.15 -15.07
C ILE A 324 -8.27 12.06 -14.46
N SER A 325 -9.19 12.92 -14.90
CA SER A 325 -10.58 12.94 -14.44
C SER A 325 -11.31 11.63 -14.72
N ARG A 326 -11.18 11.10 -15.95
CA ARG A 326 -11.78 9.80 -16.33
C ARG A 326 -11.19 8.64 -15.53
N ARG A 327 -9.88 8.65 -15.29
CA ARG A 327 -9.22 7.64 -14.47
C ARG A 327 -9.75 7.67 -13.04
N ARG A 328 -9.79 8.85 -12.41
CA ARG A 328 -10.33 9.02 -11.06
C ARG A 328 -11.77 8.52 -10.98
N LEU A 329 -12.62 8.90 -11.94
CA LEU A 329 -14.01 8.42 -12.02
C LEU A 329 -14.09 6.89 -12.17
N ARG A 330 -13.24 6.29 -13.00
CA ARG A 330 -13.19 4.84 -13.20
C ARG A 330 -12.79 4.11 -11.92
N LEU A 331 -11.71 4.54 -11.28
CA LEU A 331 -11.19 3.92 -10.05
C LEU A 331 -12.18 4.07 -8.89
N THR A 332 -12.74 5.27 -8.68
CA THR A 332 -13.78 5.49 -7.67
C THR A 332 -15.02 4.64 -7.92
N THR A 333 -15.42 4.44 -9.18
CA THR A 333 -16.52 3.52 -9.52
C THR A 333 -16.19 2.07 -9.15
N LEU A 334 -14.99 1.58 -9.50
CA LEU A 334 -14.55 0.22 -9.15
C LEU A 334 -14.48 0.01 -7.63
N VAL A 335 -14.00 1.01 -6.89
CA VAL A 335 -13.99 1.01 -5.43
C VAL A 335 -15.42 0.98 -4.90
N GLY A 336 -16.31 1.83 -5.41
CA GLY A 336 -17.71 1.86 -5.03
C GLY A 336 -18.41 0.50 -5.23
N TRP A 337 -18.16 -0.19 -6.34
CA TRP A 337 -18.68 -1.54 -6.56
C TRP A 337 -18.13 -2.57 -5.57
N ARG A 338 -16.83 -2.48 -5.22
CA ARG A 338 -16.23 -3.35 -4.19
C ARG A 338 -16.86 -3.10 -2.83
N LEU A 339 -17.02 -1.83 -2.45
CA LEU A 339 -17.64 -1.45 -1.17
C LEU A 339 -19.09 -1.92 -1.09
N ALA A 340 -19.87 -1.74 -2.16
CA ALA A 340 -21.23 -2.26 -2.24
C ALA A 340 -21.28 -3.79 -2.07
N ALA A 341 -20.38 -4.52 -2.75
CA ALA A 341 -20.29 -5.96 -2.61
C ALA A 341 -19.93 -6.40 -1.18
N MET A 342 -18.95 -5.72 -0.55
CA MET A 342 -18.55 -5.98 0.84
C MET A 342 -19.67 -5.67 1.84
N ALA A 343 -20.41 -4.57 1.64
CA ALA A 343 -21.54 -4.21 2.49
C ALA A 343 -22.68 -5.24 2.39
N LEU A 344 -23.00 -5.69 1.17
CA LEU A 344 -23.97 -6.76 0.95
C LEU A 344 -23.50 -8.07 1.58
N PHE A 345 -22.22 -8.44 1.44
CA PHE A 345 -21.68 -9.61 2.12
C PHE A 345 -21.83 -9.52 3.64
N ALA A 346 -21.44 -8.41 4.24
CA ALA A 346 -21.57 -8.19 5.68
C ALA A 346 -23.03 -8.27 6.15
N ALA A 347 -23.96 -7.67 5.41
CA ALA A 347 -25.39 -7.78 5.69
C ALA A 347 -25.88 -9.23 5.60
N ALA A 348 -25.40 -10.03 4.64
CA ALA A 348 -25.83 -11.41 4.47
C ALA A 348 -25.31 -12.27 5.63
N MET A 349 -24.06 -12.04 6.01
CA MET A 349 -23.46 -12.66 7.19
C MET A 349 -24.24 -12.36 8.47
N LEU A 350 -24.69 -11.11 8.66
CA LEU A 350 -25.49 -10.72 9.82
C LEU A 350 -26.86 -11.39 9.84
N VAL A 351 -27.54 -11.46 8.69
CA VAL A 351 -28.83 -12.16 8.59
C VAL A 351 -28.67 -13.65 8.86
N ARG A 352 -27.71 -14.32 8.22
CA ARG A 352 -27.45 -15.75 8.45
C ARG A 352 -27.00 -16.07 9.88
N ALA A 353 -26.25 -15.16 10.51
CA ALA A 353 -25.86 -15.30 11.91
C ALA A 353 -27.09 -15.17 12.84
N ARG A 354 -27.96 -14.20 12.58
CA ARG A 354 -29.22 -14.00 13.33
C ARG A 354 -30.14 -15.21 13.24
N ASP A 355 -30.26 -15.80 12.05
CA ASP A 355 -31.17 -16.91 11.79
C ASP A 355 -30.58 -18.27 12.17
N GLY A 356 -29.34 -18.30 12.68
CA GLY A 356 -28.62 -19.52 13.06
C GLY A 356 -28.12 -20.35 11.88
N THR A 357 -28.41 -19.94 10.65
CA THR A 357 -28.01 -20.64 9.41
C THR A 357 -26.49 -20.74 9.25
N LEU A 358 -25.73 -19.78 9.80
CA LEU A 358 -24.27 -19.83 9.76
C LEU A 358 -23.68 -21.07 10.45
N LEU A 359 -24.32 -21.54 11.53
CA LEU A 359 -23.94 -22.77 12.21
C LEU A 359 -24.27 -24.00 11.36
N ALA A 360 -25.40 -23.97 10.65
CA ALA A 360 -25.80 -25.04 9.75
C ALA A 360 -24.82 -25.14 8.56
N ASP A 361 -24.44 -24.02 7.96
CA ASP A 361 -23.43 -23.95 6.89
C ASP A 361 -22.11 -24.55 7.34
N GLY A 362 -21.66 -24.21 8.55
CA GLY A 362 -20.43 -24.75 9.12
C GLY A 362 -20.45 -26.25 9.32
N ARG A 363 -21.57 -26.78 9.80
CA ARG A 363 -21.77 -28.24 9.94
C ARG A 363 -21.74 -28.93 8.59
N LEU A 364 -22.42 -28.37 7.59
CA LEU A 364 -22.46 -28.91 6.24
C LEU A 364 -21.06 -28.90 5.60
N ALA A 365 -20.34 -27.78 5.67
CA ALA A 365 -18.99 -27.65 5.14
C ALA A 365 -18.01 -28.61 5.84
N LEU A 366 -18.05 -28.70 7.17
CA LEU A 366 -17.21 -29.67 7.89
C LEU A 366 -17.57 -31.10 7.52
N GLY A 367 -18.86 -31.43 7.39
CA GLY A 367 -19.34 -32.74 6.95
C GLY A 367 -18.84 -33.12 5.55
N ALA A 368 -18.76 -32.17 4.62
CA ALA A 368 -18.22 -32.38 3.28
C ALA A 368 -16.70 -32.60 3.26
N ILE A 369 -15.96 -31.99 4.19
CA ILE A 369 -14.49 -32.05 4.24
C ILE A 369 -14.01 -33.25 5.08
N ARG A 370 -14.80 -33.71 6.06
CA ARG A 370 -14.43 -34.80 6.98
C ARG A 370 -13.98 -36.10 6.27
N PRO A 371 -14.60 -36.56 5.17
CA PRO A 371 -14.15 -37.74 4.42
C PRO A 371 -12.75 -37.61 3.80
N LEU A 372 -12.22 -36.39 3.67
CA LEU A 372 -10.87 -36.13 3.12
C LEU A 372 -9.76 -36.33 4.18
N GLY A 373 -10.08 -36.83 5.38
CA GLY A 373 -9.11 -37.09 6.44
C GLY A 373 -8.69 -35.87 7.26
N LEU A 374 -9.30 -34.70 7.02
CA LEU A 374 -8.98 -33.45 7.73
C LEU A 374 -9.72 -33.30 9.08
N GLY A 375 -10.70 -34.15 9.38
CA GLY A 375 -11.50 -34.05 10.61
C GLY A 375 -10.69 -34.12 11.90
N THR A 376 -9.70 -35.01 11.96
CA THR A 376 -8.83 -35.19 13.14
C THR A 376 -7.96 -33.97 13.44
N ILE A 377 -7.61 -33.18 12.42
CA ILE A 377 -6.88 -31.92 12.57
C ILE A 377 -7.79 -30.87 13.20
N PHE A 378 -9.03 -30.73 12.74
CA PHE A 378 -9.99 -29.77 13.31
C PHE A 378 -10.37 -30.11 14.75
N ASP A 379 -10.57 -31.39 15.06
CA ASP A 379 -10.86 -31.85 16.42
C ASP A 379 -9.67 -31.52 17.37
N SER A 380 -8.43 -31.74 16.92
CA SER A 380 -7.21 -31.45 17.71
C SER A 380 -6.98 -29.95 17.93
N VAL A 381 -7.19 -29.14 16.89
CA VAL A 381 -7.10 -27.67 16.99
C VAL A 381 -8.21 -27.12 17.87
N GLY A 382 -9.44 -27.63 17.74
CA GLY A 382 -10.59 -27.24 18.53
C GLY A 382 -10.36 -27.46 20.03
N ALA A 383 -9.86 -28.63 20.41
CA ALA A 383 -9.51 -28.93 21.81
C ALA A 383 -8.42 -27.98 22.34
N SER A 384 -7.36 -27.75 21.56
CA SER A 384 -6.25 -26.88 21.95
C SER A 384 -6.68 -25.41 22.14
N VAL A 385 -7.55 -24.89 21.27
CA VAL A 385 -8.09 -23.53 21.38
C VAL A 385 -9.04 -23.40 22.57
N HIS A 386 -9.88 -24.41 22.82
CA HIS A 386 -10.78 -24.42 23.97
C HIS A 386 -10.00 -24.33 25.30
N ASP A 387 -8.91 -25.08 25.43
CA ASP A 387 -8.05 -25.04 26.62
C ASP A 387 -7.39 -23.66 26.80
N ILE A 388 -6.95 -23.02 25.71
CA ILE A 388 -6.35 -21.67 25.76
C ILE A 388 -7.40 -20.61 26.13
N VAL A 389 -8.60 -20.67 25.54
CA VAL A 389 -9.69 -19.70 25.75
C VAL A 389 -10.27 -19.77 27.15
N THR A 390 -10.33 -20.96 27.74
CA THR A 390 -10.82 -21.16 29.13
C THR A 390 -9.77 -20.86 30.19
N THR A 391 -8.52 -20.58 29.81
CA THR A 391 -7.45 -20.24 30.74
C THR A 391 -7.62 -18.79 31.26
N PRO A 392 -7.66 -18.52 32.60
CA PRO A 392 -8.03 -17.22 33.19
C PRO A 392 -7.07 -16.03 32.97
N VAL A 393 -6.13 -16.10 32.02
CA VAL A 393 -4.94 -15.22 31.97
C VAL A 393 -5.14 -13.97 31.08
N LEU A 394 -6.29 -13.81 30.40
CA LEU A 394 -6.50 -12.72 29.43
C LEU A 394 -7.35 -11.56 29.99
N ASN A 395 -7.02 -10.34 29.55
CA ASN A 395 -7.54 -9.02 29.95
C ASN A 395 -9.08 -8.94 30.21
N PRO A 396 -9.57 -8.13 31.18
CA PRO A 396 -11.00 -7.97 31.49
C PRO A 396 -11.91 -7.60 30.30
N LEU A 397 -11.42 -6.90 29.26
CA LEU A 397 -12.21 -6.64 28.04
C LEU A 397 -12.38 -7.89 27.16
N SER A 398 -11.35 -8.74 27.08
CA SER A 398 -11.48 -10.07 26.47
C SER A 398 -12.35 -10.99 27.31
N ILE A 399 -12.39 -10.84 28.64
CA ILE A 399 -13.30 -11.62 29.50
C ILE A 399 -14.77 -11.24 29.26
N LEU A 400 -15.11 -9.96 29.06
CA LEU A 400 -16.49 -9.55 28.76
C LEU A 400 -16.95 -10.01 27.37
N TRP A 401 -16.09 -9.87 26.36
CA TRP A 401 -16.37 -10.41 25.02
C TRP A 401 -16.44 -11.95 25.07
N MET A 402 -15.45 -12.62 25.65
CA MET A 402 -15.43 -14.09 25.79
C MET A 402 -16.49 -14.64 26.74
N ALA A 403 -17.02 -13.90 27.71
CA ALA A 403 -18.14 -14.33 28.56
C ALA A 403 -19.47 -14.31 27.81
N SER A 404 -19.63 -13.41 26.83
CA SER A 404 -20.78 -13.46 25.91
C SER A 404 -20.67 -14.64 24.93
N LEU A 405 -19.44 -15.00 24.55
CA LEU A 405 -19.14 -16.07 23.59
C LEU A 405 -19.06 -17.47 24.24
N GLY A 406 -18.63 -17.55 25.50
CA GLY A 406 -18.45 -18.79 26.27
C GLY A 406 -19.75 -19.45 26.73
N ARG A 407 -20.90 -18.84 26.43
CA ARG A 407 -22.22 -19.48 26.60
C ARG A 407 -22.53 -20.49 25.50
N LEU A 408 -21.82 -20.45 24.37
CA LEU A 408 -21.98 -21.41 23.29
C LEU A 408 -20.99 -22.57 23.46
N PRO A 409 -21.43 -23.83 23.27
CA PRO A 409 -20.50 -24.96 23.24
C PRO A 409 -19.44 -24.72 22.15
N TRP A 410 -18.20 -25.15 22.38
CA TRP A 410 -17.07 -24.93 21.47
C TRP A 410 -17.35 -25.42 20.04
N GLU A 411 -18.18 -26.46 19.90
CA GLU A 411 -18.62 -26.97 18.60
C GLU A 411 -19.39 -25.90 17.81
N ALA A 412 -20.27 -25.15 18.46
CA ALA A 412 -20.99 -24.05 17.83
C ALA A 412 -20.02 -22.93 17.40
N TRP A 413 -18.94 -22.70 18.14
CA TRP A 413 -17.86 -21.80 17.70
C TRP A 413 -17.17 -22.29 16.45
N LEU A 414 -16.75 -23.55 16.44
CA LEU A 414 -16.09 -24.15 15.28
C LEU A 414 -17.00 -24.10 14.06
N TYR A 415 -18.27 -24.50 14.19
CA TYR A 415 -19.24 -24.42 13.10
C TYR A 415 -19.47 -22.98 12.65
N GLY A 416 -19.59 -22.02 13.57
CA GLY A 416 -19.72 -20.61 13.21
C GLY A 416 -18.54 -20.13 12.36
N VAL A 417 -17.31 -20.40 12.80
CA VAL A 417 -16.08 -20.01 12.08
C VAL A 417 -16.00 -20.70 10.72
N ILE A 418 -16.27 -22.00 10.64
CA ILE A 418 -16.28 -22.74 9.37
C ILE A 418 -17.38 -22.20 8.45
N GLY A 419 -18.56 -21.86 8.99
CA GLY A 419 -19.65 -21.25 8.24
C GLY A 419 -19.25 -19.90 7.64
N VAL A 420 -18.61 -19.03 8.44
CA VAL A 420 -18.04 -17.75 7.98
C VAL A 420 -17.04 -18.00 6.86
N ALA A 421 -16.11 -18.94 7.05
CA ALA A 421 -15.05 -19.23 6.08
C ALA A 421 -15.62 -19.79 4.77
N PHE A 422 -16.54 -20.75 4.86
CA PHE A 422 -17.22 -21.35 3.72
C PHE A 422 -18.01 -20.32 2.92
N PHE A 423 -18.83 -19.51 3.61
CA PHE A 423 -19.62 -18.48 2.95
C PHE A 423 -18.73 -17.35 2.41
N GLY A 424 -17.67 -16.98 3.13
CA GLY A 424 -16.64 -16.05 2.65
C GLY A 424 -15.96 -16.54 1.38
N LEU A 425 -15.68 -17.84 1.27
CA LEU A 425 -15.15 -18.45 0.04
C LEU A 425 -16.16 -18.36 -1.10
N LEU A 426 -17.43 -18.73 -0.88
CA LEU A 426 -18.49 -18.63 -1.90
C LEU A 426 -18.65 -17.21 -2.41
N PHE A 427 -18.71 -16.24 -1.49
CA PHE A 427 -18.76 -14.82 -1.85
C PHE A 427 -17.53 -14.40 -2.64
N THR A 428 -16.33 -14.80 -2.21
CA THR A 428 -15.08 -14.49 -2.92
C THR A 428 -15.09 -15.03 -4.35
N LEU A 429 -15.55 -16.27 -4.54
CA LEU A 429 -15.68 -16.87 -5.88
C LEU A 429 -16.70 -16.12 -6.73
N ALA A 430 -17.88 -15.79 -6.17
CA ALA A 430 -18.91 -15.04 -6.87
C ALA A 430 -18.43 -13.63 -7.25
N TYR A 431 -17.84 -12.90 -6.30
CA TYR A 431 -17.26 -11.58 -6.52
C TYR A 431 -16.13 -11.64 -7.56
N ARG A 432 -15.26 -12.66 -7.51
CA ARG A 432 -14.20 -12.84 -8.49
C ARG A 432 -14.74 -13.14 -9.88
N GLY A 433 -15.79 -13.96 -9.97
CA GLY A 433 -16.49 -14.24 -11.22
C GLY A 433 -17.12 -12.98 -11.82
N LEU A 434 -17.81 -12.18 -11.01
CA LEU A 434 -18.37 -10.89 -11.40
C LEU A 434 -17.28 -9.92 -11.86
N THR A 435 -16.20 -9.80 -11.07
CA THR A 435 -15.03 -8.97 -11.39
C THR A 435 -14.44 -9.36 -12.73
N TRP A 436 -14.17 -10.65 -12.94
CA TRP A 436 -13.56 -11.14 -14.17
C TRP A 436 -14.45 -10.98 -15.42
N ARG A 437 -15.77 -11.17 -15.27
CA ARG A 437 -16.73 -11.09 -16.37
C ARG A 437 -17.16 -9.68 -16.73
N LEU A 438 -17.29 -8.79 -15.74
CA LEU A 438 -17.86 -7.45 -15.94
C LEU A 438 -16.83 -6.35 -15.74
N PHE A 439 -16.07 -6.39 -14.63
CA PHE A 439 -15.23 -5.27 -14.22
C PHE A 439 -13.92 -5.24 -14.99
N ASP A 440 -13.18 -6.35 -15.02
CA ASP A 440 -11.87 -6.44 -15.67
C ASP A 440 -11.93 -6.14 -17.17
N PRO A 441 -12.94 -6.60 -17.95
CA PRO A 441 -13.05 -6.22 -19.36
C PRO A 441 -13.36 -4.73 -19.54
N TRP A 442 -14.20 -4.16 -18.67
CA TRP A 442 -14.53 -2.74 -18.72
C TRP A 442 -13.31 -1.87 -18.38
N ASP A 443 -12.66 -2.13 -17.25
CA ASP A 443 -11.47 -1.38 -16.81
C ASP A 443 -10.36 -1.43 -17.86
N ARG A 444 -10.08 -2.61 -18.43
CA ARG A 444 -9.10 -2.76 -19.52
C ARG A 444 -9.50 -2.00 -20.78
N ALA A 445 -10.78 -2.01 -21.16
CA ALA A 445 -11.25 -1.28 -22.34
C ALA A 445 -11.12 0.24 -22.16
N GLU A 446 -11.56 0.77 -21.01
CA GLU A 446 -11.40 2.19 -20.69
C GLU A 446 -9.93 2.58 -20.55
N SER A 447 -9.10 1.72 -19.96
CA SER A 447 -7.67 2.01 -19.81
C SER A 447 -6.95 2.03 -21.16
N LYS A 448 -7.25 1.08 -22.04
CA LYS A 448 -6.77 1.07 -23.42
C LYS A 448 -7.23 2.31 -24.20
N ALA A 449 -8.47 2.75 -24.00
CA ALA A 449 -8.99 3.97 -24.59
C ALA A 449 -8.27 5.23 -24.04
N ALA A 450 -7.96 5.24 -22.74
CA ALA A 450 -7.32 6.36 -22.06
C ALA A 450 -5.81 6.49 -22.32
N ILE A 451 -5.17 5.51 -22.96
CA ILE A 451 -3.78 5.61 -23.47
C ILE A 451 -3.71 5.92 -24.97
N ALA A 452 -4.85 5.92 -25.68
CA ALA A 452 -4.87 6.23 -27.10
C ALA A 452 -4.43 7.69 -27.36
N ARG A 453 -3.82 7.96 -28.52
CA ARG A 453 -3.30 9.30 -28.86
C ARG A 453 -4.37 10.38 -28.76
N THR A 454 -5.57 10.08 -29.24
CA THR A 454 -6.76 10.93 -29.08
C THR A 454 -7.68 10.31 -28.06
N LEU A 455 -8.16 11.13 -27.12
CA LEU A 455 -9.10 10.67 -26.12
C LEU A 455 -10.49 10.49 -26.78
N PRO A 456 -11.10 9.29 -26.78
CA PRO A 456 -12.43 9.13 -27.35
C PRO A 456 -13.46 9.96 -26.60
N PRO A 457 -14.61 10.32 -27.21
CA PRO A 457 -15.67 11.04 -26.52
C PRO A 457 -16.12 10.29 -25.26
N HIS A 458 -16.48 11.04 -24.23
CA HIS A 458 -16.89 10.46 -22.95
C HIS A 458 -18.15 9.60 -23.14
N ASN A 459 -18.13 8.36 -22.65
CA ASN A 459 -19.26 7.45 -22.76
C ASN A 459 -20.01 7.38 -21.41
N PRO A 460 -21.22 7.96 -21.29
CA PRO A 460 -21.95 8.03 -20.03
C PRO A 460 -22.53 6.69 -19.55
N ARG A 461 -22.23 5.57 -20.23
CA ARG A 461 -22.69 4.21 -19.87
C ARG A 461 -22.23 3.73 -18.49
N VAL A 462 -21.37 4.47 -17.80
CA VAL A 462 -20.92 4.15 -16.42
C VAL A 462 -22.12 4.02 -15.48
N LEU A 463 -23.11 4.93 -15.55
CA LEU A 463 -24.29 4.86 -14.69
C LEU A 463 -25.10 3.58 -14.92
N LEU A 464 -25.39 3.26 -16.19
CA LEU A 464 -26.12 2.05 -16.55
C LEU A 464 -25.37 0.79 -16.10
N ARG A 465 -24.04 0.76 -16.28
CA ARG A 465 -23.20 -0.34 -15.79
C ARG A 465 -23.26 -0.46 -14.27
N SER A 466 -23.17 0.64 -13.54
CA SER A 466 -23.30 0.64 -12.08
C SER A 466 -24.64 0.08 -11.62
N ILE A 467 -25.75 0.44 -12.29
CA ILE A 467 -27.07 -0.11 -11.99
C ILE A 467 -27.10 -1.63 -12.21
N VAL A 468 -26.60 -2.12 -13.36
CA VAL A 468 -26.56 -3.56 -13.66
C VAL A 468 -25.72 -4.31 -12.63
N VAL A 469 -24.58 -3.76 -12.24
CA VAL A 469 -23.66 -4.36 -11.28
C VAL A 469 -24.27 -4.43 -9.89
N VAL A 470 -24.75 -3.30 -9.37
CA VAL A 470 -25.38 -3.24 -8.05
C VAL A 470 -26.63 -4.12 -8.01
N GLY A 471 -27.45 -4.10 -9.07
CA GLY A 471 -28.61 -4.98 -9.20
C GLY A 471 -28.23 -6.46 -9.19
N SER A 472 -27.15 -6.85 -9.89
CA SER A 472 -26.65 -8.23 -9.89
C SER A 472 -26.12 -8.65 -8.52
N LEU A 473 -25.39 -7.77 -7.83
CA LEU A 473 -24.91 -7.99 -6.47
C LEU A 473 -26.08 -8.14 -5.48
N MET A 474 -27.10 -7.30 -5.60
CA MET A 474 -28.32 -7.38 -4.77
C MET A 474 -29.10 -8.68 -5.04
N ALA A 475 -29.24 -9.10 -6.30
CA ALA A 475 -29.89 -10.36 -6.63
C ALA A 475 -29.11 -11.56 -6.06
N ALA A 476 -27.79 -11.56 -6.20
CA ALA A 476 -26.93 -12.58 -5.58
C ALA A 476 -27.07 -12.59 -4.05
N PHE A 477 -27.10 -11.42 -3.42
CA PHE A 477 -27.34 -11.26 -1.99
C PHE A 477 -28.69 -11.84 -1.55
N LEU A 478 -29.77 -11.53 -2.26
CA LEU A 478 -31.11 -12.05 -1.96
C LEU A 478 -31.14 -13.58 -2.09
N LEU A 479 -30.51 -14.14 -3.12
CA LEU A 479 -30.36 -15.58 -3.26
C LEU A 479 -29.57 -16.18 -2.10
N LEU A 480 -28.46 -15.56 -1.68
CA LEU A 480 -27.62 -16.04 -0.57
C LEU A 480 -28.34 -16.05 0.79
N ILE A 481 -29.30 -15.15 1.00
CA ILE A 481 -30.11 -15.15 2.23
C ILE A 481 -31.28 -16.13 2.13
N SER A 482 -31.82 -16.35 0.93
CA SER A 482 -33.04 -17.15 0.72
C SER A 482 -32.79 -18.66 0.66
N VAL A 483 -31.54 -19.12 0.55
CA VAL A 483 -31.20 -20.55 0.57
C VAL A 483 -31.14 -21.03 2.03
N PRO A 484 -32.10 -21.88 2.47
CA PRO A 484 -32.18 -22.39 3.83
C PRO A 484 -31.04 -23.34 4.20
#